data_AF-A0A1G9PZF3-F1
#
_entry.id   AF-A0A1G9PZF3-F1
#
_cell.length_a   1.000
_cell.length_b   1.000
_cell.length_c   1.000
_cell.angle_alpha   90.00
_cell.angle_beta   90.00
_cell.angle_gamma   90.00
#
_symmetry.space_group_name_H-M   'P 1'
#
loop_
_entity.id
_entity.type
_entity.pdbx_description
1 polymer ?
#
loop_
_entity_poly.entity_id
_entity_poly.type
_entity_poly.pdbx_seq_one_letter_code
_entity_poly.pdbx_strand_id
1 'polypeptide(L)'
;MLGLVGEHGHTGRMSSDRLGLIATDPAVLSGQAVIAGTRVPVSVVLDCLAAGMSAEQIVEEYPTLTSEGVQAAAAYGALLAREELVPLGPE
;
A
#
# COMPACT_ATOMS: atom_id res chain seq x y z
N MET A 1 -12.71 23.01 34.83
CA MET A 1 -12.13 21.67 34.60
C MET A 1 -13.11 20.87 33.76
N LEU A 2 -12.93 20.89 32.44
CA LEU A 2 -12.98 19.74 31.53
C LEU A 2 -12.70 20.29 30.12
N GLY A 3 -11.51 20.01 29.62
CA GLY A 3 -11.14 20.25 28.23
C GLY A 3 -11.37 18.99 27.40
N LEU A 4 -11.83 19.22 26.17
CA LEU A 4 -11.56 18.47 24.95
C LEU A 4 -11.68 16.94 24.98
N VAL A 5 -12.73 16.43 24.34
CA VAL A 5 -12.58 15.29 23.43
C VAL A 5 -13.04 15.78 22.06
N GLY A 6 -12.08 16.16 21.22
CA GLY A 6 -12.34 16.50 19.83
C GLY A 6 -12.56 15.23 19.02
N GLU A 7 -13.78 15.10 18.51
CA GLU A 7 -14.22 14.47 17.26
C GLU A 7 -13.22 13.48 16.60
N HIS A 8 -13.47 12.19 16.82
CA HIS A 8 -12.94 11.11 15.99
C HIS A 8 -13.52 11.20 14.58
N GLY A 9 -12.68 11.34 13.54
CA GLY A 9 -13.11 11.07 12.17
C GLY A 9 -12.39 11.86 11.08
N HIS A 10 -11.14 11.52 10.78
CA HIS A 10 -10.52 12.02 9.54
C HIS A 10 -9.69 11.01 8.73
N THR A 11 -9.31 9.85 9.28
CA THR A 11 -8.40 8.92 8.57
C THR A 11 -9.09 7.82 7.74
N GLY A 12 -10.41 7.66 7.86
CA GLY A 12 -11.13 6.53 7.26
C GLY A 12 -11.47 6.69 5.77
N ARG A 13 -11.70 7.92 5.31
CA ARG A 13 -12.19 8.17 3.95
C ARG A 13 -11.09 8.30 2.90
N MET A 14 -9.88 8.73 3.30
CA MET A 14 -8.74 8.97 2.39
C MET A 14 -8.01 7.70 1.95
N SER A 15 -8.22 6.57 2.64
CA SER A 15 -7.48 5.33 2.38
C SER A 15 -8.07 4.48 1.25
N SER A 16 -9.40 4.53 1.07
CA SER A 16 -10.10 3.67 0.08
C SER A 16 -9.97 4.19 -1.35
N ASP A 17 -9.84 5.51 -1.54
CA ASP A 17 -9.73 6.12 -2.88
C ASP A 17 -8.43 5.75 -3.60
N ARG A 18 -7.39 5.36 -2.85
CA ARG A 18 -6.06 5.02 -3.41
C ARG A 18 -5.97 3.63 -4.03
N LEU A 19 -6.94 2.75 -3.79
CA LEU A 19 -6.92 1.38 -4.31
C LEU A 19 -7.22 1.30 -5.81
N GLY A 20 -7.73 2.37 -6.42
CA GLY A 20 -8.02 2.42 -7.86
C GLY A 20 -6.80 2.23 -8.77
N LEU A 21 -5.58 2.28 -8.22
CA LEU A 21 -4.32 2.01 -8.92
C LEU A 21 -3.77 0.60 -8.68
N ILE A 22 -4.53 -0.27 -7.99
CA ILE A 22 -4.16 -1.68 -7.81
C ILE A 22 -5.00 -2.53 -8.74
N ALA A 23 -4.33 -3.40 -9.50
CA ALA A 23 -4.97 -4.38 -10.35
C ALA A 23 -4.62 -5.80 -9.88
N THR A 24 -5.59 -6.69 -9.95
CA THR A 24 -5.40 -8.13 -9.74
C THR A 24 -5.91 -8.84 -10.98
N ASP A 25 -5.07 -9.63 -11.63
CA ASP A 25 -5.48 -10.47 -12.75
C ASP A 25 -5.21 -11.93 -12.39
N PRO A 26 -6.25 -12.78 -12.20
CA PRO A 26 -6.07 -14.19 -11.84
C PRO A 26 -5.31 -14.99 -12.91
N ALA A 27 -5.20 -14.49 -14.15
CA ALA A 27 -4.42 -15.09 -15.21
C ALA A 27 -2.94 -14.67 -15.22
N VAL A 28 -2.53 -13.70 -14.39
CA VAL A 28 -1.17 -13.13 -14.35
C VAL A 28 -0.59 -13.28 -12.94
N LEU A 29 0.63 -13.81 -12.83
CA LEU A 29 1.33 -14.01 -11.55
C LEU A 29 0.46 -14.70 -10.48
N SER A 30 -0.36 -15.68 -10.88
CA SER A 30 -1.26 -16.41 -9.97
C SER A 30 -2.25 -15.51 -9.19
N GLY A 31 -2.64 -14.36 -9.73
CA GLY A 31 -3.57 -13.43 -9.07
C GLY A 31 -2.91 -12.44 -8.11
N GLN A 32 -1.58 -12.32 -8.12
CA GLN A 32 -0.88 -11.31 -7.33
C GLN A 32 -1.32 -9.89 -7.70
N ALA A 33 -1.49 -9.04 -6.69
CA ALA A 33 -1.76 -7.62 -6.88
C ALA A 33 -0.54 -6.91 -7.50
N VAL A 34 -0.79 -6.12 -8.53
CA VAL A 34 0.21 -5.30 -9.24
C VAL A 34 -0.25 -3.84 -9.29
N ILE A 35 0.69 -2.92 -9.52
CA ILE A 35 0.34 -1.53 -9.83
C ILE A 35 -0.28 -1.47 -11.23
N ALA A 36 -1.47 -0.91 -11.34
CA ALA A 36 -2.25 -0.84 -12.58
C ALA A 36 -1.45 -0.18 -13.71
N GLY A 37 -1.49 -0.78 -14.90
CA GLY A 37 -0.71 -0.33 -16.05
C GLY A 37 0.77 -0.73 -16.02
N THR A 38 1.21 -1.46 -14.99
CA THR A 38 2.59 -1.96 -14.86
C THR A 38 2.62 -3.47 -14.68
N ARG A 39 3.82 -4.04 -14.65
CA ARG A 39 4.06 -5.43 -14.21
C ARG A 39 4.74 -5.51 -12.85
N VAL A 40 4.77 -4.42 -12.09
CA VAL A 40 5.43 -4.36 -10.79
C VAL A 40 4.47 -4.87 -9.71
N PRO A 41 4.81 -5.95 -9.00
CA PRO A 41 3.99 -6.45 -7.90
C PRO A 41 3.93 -5.46 -6.74
N VAL A 42 2.78 -5.40 -6.07
CA VAL A 42 2.62 -4.60 -4.84
C VAL A 42 3.65 -5.01 -3.78
N SER A 43 3.97 -6.30 -3.67
CA SER A 43 4.97 -6.80 -2.72
C SER A 43 6.35 -6.18 -2.93
N VAL A 44 6.79 -6.00 -4.17
CA VAL A 44 8.09 -5.37 -4.47
C VAL A 44 8.13 -3.94 -3.94
N VAL A 45 7.04 -3.18 -4.15
CA VAL A 45 6.94 -1.82 -3.62
C VAL A 45 6.97 -1.80 -2.09
N LEU A 46 6.28 -2.75 -1.44
CA LEU A 46 6.29 -2.88 0.02
C LEU A 46 7.67 -3.28 0.56
N ASP A 47 8.41 -4.15 -0.14
CA ASP A 47 9.78 -4.53 0.22
C ASP A 47 10.73 -3.33 0.13
N CYS A 48 10.64 -2.52 -0.93
CA CYS A 48 11.41 -1.28 -1.05
C CYS A 48 11.09 -0.28 0.08
N LEU A 49 9.81 -0.12 0.41
CA LEU A 49 9.39 0.72 1.54
C LEU A 49 9.91 0.18 2.87
N ALA A 50 9.89 -1.14 3.08
CA ALA A 50 10.46 -1.79 4.27
C ALA A 50 11.98 -1.61 4.35
N ALA A 51 12.67 -1.54 3.21
CA ALA A 51 14.09 -1.20 3.12
C ALA A 51 14.38 0.30 3.36
N GLY A 52 13.36 1.12 3.59
CA GLY A 52 13.49 2.55 3.90
C GLY A 52 13.63 3.45 2.67
N MET A 53 13.31 2.96 1.47
CA MET A 53 13.33 3.79 0.27
C MET A 53 12.17 4.79 0.27
N SER A 54 12.45 6.00 -0.22
CA SER A 54 11.42 7.00 -0.52
C SER A 54 10.66 6.66 -1.80
N ALA A 55 9.46 7.22 -1.97
CA ALA A 55 8.66 6.99 -3.18
C ALA A 55 9.39 7.46 -4.45
N GLU A 56 10.14 8.56 -4.35
CA GLU A 56 10.94 9.10 -5.45
C GLU A 56 12.05 8.13 -5.87
N GLN A 57 12.76 7.54 -4.91
CA GLN A 57 13.79 6.52 -5.19
C GLN A 57 13.20 5.26 -5.80
N ILE A 58 12.02 4.84 -5.35
CA ILE A 58 11.31 3.68 -5.90
C ILE A 58 10.90 3.95 -7.35
N VAL A 59 10.41 5.15 -7.67
CA VAL A 59 10.07 5.53 -9.05
C VAL A 59 11.32 5.65 -9.92
N GLU A 60 12.45 6.10 -9.38
CA GLU A 60 13.73 6.11 -10.10
C GLU A 60 14.20 4.70 -10.45
N GLU A 61 14.07 3.74 -9.53
CA GLU A 61 14.41 2.33 -9.76
C GLU A 61 13.42 1.62 -10.69
N TYR A 62 12.14 1.98 -10.60
CA TYR A 62 11.06 1.44 -11.42
C TYR A 62 10.33 2.58 -12.17
N PRO A 63 10.87 3.09 -13.31
CA PRO A 63 10.33 4.25 -14.02
C PRO A 63 8.91 4.10 -14.60
N THR A 64 8.35 2.89 -14.53
CA THR A 64 6.95 2.63 -14.92
C THR A 64 5.96 2.92 -13.78
N LEU A 65 6.44 3.10 -12.55
CA LEU A 65 5.64 3.49 -11.40
C LEU A 65 5.43 5.01 -11.37
N THR A 66 4.40 5.41 -10.65
CA THR A 66 4.22 6.79 -10.19
C THR A 66 4.21 6.82 -8.67
N SER A 67 4.45 7.99 -8.09
CA SER A 67 4.37 8.17 -6.63
C SER A 67 2.98 7.81 -6.08
N GLU A 68 1.92 8.06 -6.84
CA GLU A 68 0.56 7.63 -6.48
C GLU A 68 0.43 6.10 -6.48
N GLY A 69 1.07 5.41 -7.42
CA GLY A 69 1.16 3.95 -7.44
C GLY A 69 1.87 3.39 -6.20
N VAL A 70 2.95 4.04 -5.76
CA VAL A 70 3.65 3.67 -4.51
C VAL A 70 2.73 3.85 -3.29
N GLN A 71 2.00 4.96 -3.23
CA GLN A 71 1.04 5.22 -2.15
C GLN A 71 -0.13 4.23 -2.17
N ALA A 72 -0.57 3.80 -3.36
CA ALA A 72 -1.61 2.79 -3.52
C ALA A 72 -1.16 1.42 -3.00
N ALA A 73 0.08 1.01 -3.27
CA ALA A 73 0.66 -0.21 -2.69
C ALA A 73 0.67 -0.17 -1.16
N ALA A 74 1.12 0.94 -0.56
CA ALA A 74 1.11 1.11 0.88
C ALA A 74 -0.31 1.04 1.47
N ALA A 75 -1.29 1.67 0.81
CA ALA A 75 -2.69 1.61 1.21
C ALA A 75 -3.27 0.18 1.13
N TYR A 76 -2.91 -0.56 0.08
CA TYR A 76 -3.31 -1.96 -0.08
C TYR A 76 -2.69 -2.86 1.00
N GLY A 77 -1.40 -2.72 1.28
CA GLY A 77 -0.75 -3.45 2.38
C GLY A 77 -1.39 -3.16 3.74
N ALA A 78 -1.72 -1.89 4.01
CA ALA A 78 -2.41 -1.50 5.24
C ALA A 78 -3.86 -2.03 5.33
N LEU A 79 -4.54 -2.23 4.21
CA LEU A 79 -5.85 -2.90 4.18
C LEU A 79 -5.70 -4.36 4.58
N LEU A 80 -4.80 -5.11 3.93
CA LEU A 80 -4.59 -6.53 4.20
C LEU A 80 -4.18 -6.77 5.66
N ALA A 81 -3.27 -5.96 6.21
CA ALA A 81 -2.83 -6.07 7.60
C ALA A 81 -3.94 -5.83 8.64
N ARG A 82 -5.07 -5.19 8.25
CA ARG A 82 -6.24 -5.02 9.12
C ARG A 82 -7.18 -6.22 9.07
N GLU A 83 -7.29 -6.88 7.92
CA GLU A 83 -8.17 -8.06 7.74
C GLU A 83 -7.48 -9.35 8.19
N GLU A 84 -6.17 -9.47 8.00
CA GLU A 84 -5.39 -10.65 8.34
C GLU A 84 -4.41 -10.33 9.49
N LEU A 85 -4.78 -10.73 10.71
CA LEU A 85 -3.89 -10.68 11.86
C LEU A 85 -2.97 -11.90 11.86
N VAL A 86 -1.75 -11.73 11.33
CA VAL A 86 -0.70 -12.75 11.43
C VAL A 86 0.01 -12.59 12.77
N PRO A 87 -0.02 -13.58 13.69
CA PRO A 87 0.76 -13.53 14.91
C PRO A 87 2.25 -13.56 14.54
N LEU A 88 2.98 -12.52 14.94
CA LEU A 88 4.44 -12.55 14.85
C LEU A 88 4.96 -13.44 15.98
N GLY A 89 5.56 -14.57 15.62
CA GLY A 89 6.31 -15.37 16.59
C GLY A 89 7.54 -14.59 17.08
N PRO A 90 8.07 -14.89 18.28
CA PRO A 90 9.37 -14.37 18.67
C PRO A 90 10.41 -14.94 17.71
N GLU A 91 11.18 -14.04 17.09
CA GLU A 91 12.36 -14.34 16.29
C GLU A 91 13.49 -14.98 17.12
#